data_AF-A0AA36J0T2-F1
#
_entry.id   AF-A0AA36J0T2-F1
#
_cell.length_a   1.000
_cell.length_b   1.000
_cell.length_c   1.000
_cell.angle_alpha   90.00
_cell.angle_beta   90.00
_cell.angle_gamma   90.00
#
_symmetry.space_group_name_H-M   'P 1'
#
loop_
_entity.id
_entity.type
_entity.pdbx_description
1 polymer ?
#
loop_
_entity_poly.entity_id
_entity_poly.type
_entity_poly.pdbx_seq_one_letter_code
_entity_poly.pdbx_strand_id
1 'polypeptide(L)'
;MEFVFLGIFTIELLMRVFVCGKKFFSYTTEDFSWNVFDFCVVLAGCLDVVSNMSPVKHNKGSFMTFLRIIRLLRVMRMIRLLRFLRDFHVLTFGFAAAAVAIRNVSLLMLAAIYVSAIMCVRIIIPFMQDSEHQDFLDLHFGSLRKCMLSLFCLLSEPDLMPYWEVLEIDGILAAFLICFVVFVSFGIVGLLTGLVCESMFDKNDAKIEQERAEAEEKRQRIIKNCEQIFDSIASSQGHASIEEIMQILPSLDELFVTEGVTFAREDLVNTAT
;
A
#
# COMPACT_ATOMS: atom_id res chain seq x y z
N MET A 1 6.59 33.17 -18.22
CA MET A 1 6.31 32.52 -16.93
C MET A 1 6.84 31.09 -16.88
N GLU A 2 6.40 30.17 -17.74
CA GLU A 2 6.82 28.74 -17.67
C GLU A 2 8.34 28.52 -17.80
N PHE A 3 9.03 29.26 -18.68
CA PHE A 3 10.48 29.18 -18.84
C PHE A 3 11.25 29.65 -17.59
N VAL A 4 10.71 30.63 -16.86
CA VAL A 4 11.31 31.15 -15.62
C VAL A 4 11.19 30.11 -14.52
N PHE A 5 10.02 29.48 -14.38
CA PHE A 5 9.82 28.36 -13.46
C PHE A 5 10.73 27.19 -13.80
N LEU A 6 10.83 26.81 -15.08
CA LEU A 6 11.74 25.75 -15.52
C LEU A 6 13.20 26.05 -15.15
N GLY A 7 13.64 27.30 -15.36
CA GLY A 7 14.98 27.75 -14.99
C GLY A 7 15.23 27.65 -13.48
N ILE A 8 14.31 28.17 -12.67
CA ILE A 8 14.38 28.09 -11.20
C ILE A 8 14.46 26.64 -10.74
N PHE A 9 13.60 25.76 -11.26
CA PHE A 9 13.61 24.33 -10.90
C PHE A 9 14.85 23.59 -11.38
N THR A 10 15.41 23.98 -12.52
CA THR A 10 16.66 23.39 -13.01
C THR A 10 17.82 23.77 -12.09
N ILE A 11 17.86 25.03 -11.65
CA ILE A 11 18.87 25.51 -10.68
C ILE A 11 18.67 24.84 -9.32
N GLU A 12 17.44 24.74 -8.83
CA GLU A 12 17.12 24.05 -7.57
C GLU A 12 17.53 22.57 -7.62
N LEU A 13 17.19 21.86 -8.70
CA LEU A 13 17.57 20.46 -8.91
C LEU A 13 19.10 20.32 -8.95
N LEU A 14 19.79 21.18 -9.69
CA LEU A 14 21.25 21.18 -9.77
C LEU A 14 21.87 21.42 -8.39
N MET A 15 21.39 22.41 -7.62
CA MET A 15 21.86 22.64 -6.26
C MET A 15 21.66 21.41 -5.37
N ARG A 16 20.49 20.76 -5.40
CA ARG A 16 20.25 19.52 -4.64
C ARG A 16 21.19 18.39 -5.05
N VAL A 17 21.42 18.22 -6.35
CA VAL A 17 22.38 17.22 -6.87
C VAL A 17 23.81 17.54 -6.44
N PHE A 18 24.22 18.81 -6.45
CA PHE A 18 25.55 19.24 -5.99
C PHE A 18 25.74 19.03 -4.48
N VAL A 19 24.73 19.32 -3.66
CA VAL A 19 24.78 19.17 -2.20
C VAL A 19 24.74 17.70 -1.79
N CYS A 20 23.88 16.88 -2.41
CA CYS A 20 23.74 15.46 -2.06
C CYS A 20 24.72 14.53 -2.81
N GLY A 21 25.33 14.96 -3.91
CA GLY A 21 26.30 14.19 -4.70
C GLY A 21 25.79 12.79 -5.08
N LYS A 22 26.64 11.77 -4.93
CA LYS A 22 26.27 10.35 -5.20
C LYS A 22 25.18 9.80 -4.28
N LYS A 23 24.88 10.44 -3.14
CA LYS A 23 23.76 10.05 -2.27
C LYS A 23 22.41 10.45 -2.85
N PHE A 24 22.35 11.40 -3.80
CA PHE A 24 21.10 11.80 -4.46
C PHE A 24 20.43 10.66 -5.24
N PHE A 25 21.25 9.75 -5.81
CA PHE A 25 20.80 8.54 -6.50
C PHE A 25 20.97 7.27 -5.66
N SER A 26 21.29 7.39 -4.36
CA SER A 26 21.39 6.22 -3.49
C SER A 26 19.98 5.75 -3.12
N TYR A 27 19.72 4.46 -3.29
CA TYR A 27 18.45 3.79 -2.97
C TYR A 27 18.05 3.91 -1.47
N THR A 28 18.96 4.40 -0.64
CA THR A 28 18.85 4.47 0.83
C THR A 28 18.03 5.66 1.34
N THR A 29 17.59 6.58 0.48
CA THR A 29 16.80 7.76 0.89
C THR A 29 15.37 7.60 0.38
N GLU A 30 14.37 7.72 1.26
CA GLU A 30 12.94 7.62 0.93
C GLU A 30 12.50 8.56 -0.22
N ASP A 31 13.28 9.63 -0.45
CA ASP A 31 13.07 10.60 -1.52
C ASP A 31 13.59 10.18 -2.91
N PHE A 32 14.22 9.00 -3.06
CA PHE A 32 14.81 8.57 -4.35
C PHE A 32 13.81 8.62 -5.52
N SER A 33 12.61 8.08 -5.32
CA SER A 33 11.54 8.09 -6.35
C SER A 33 11.13 9.50 -6.75
N TRP A 34 11.09 10.44 -5.79
CA TRP A 34 10.76 11.84 -6.04
C TRP A 34 11.90 12.59 -6.73
N ASN A 35 13.13 12.28 -6.38
CA ASN A 35 14.32 12.84 -7.01
C ASN A 35 14.44 12.41 -8.48
N VAL A 36 14.17 11.12 -8.76
CA VAL A 36 14.10 10.60 -10.14
C VAL A 36 12.95 11.23 -10.91
N PHE A 37 11.78 11.37 -10.30
CA PHE A 37 10.63 12.04 -10.91
C PHE A 37 10.95 13.50 -11.28
N ASP A 38 11.55 14.26 -10.35
CA ASP A 38 11.94 15.64 -10.60
C ASP A 38 12.95 15.76 -11.73
N PHE A 39 13.97 14.90 -11.75
CA PHE A 39 14.95 14.85 -12.84
C PHE A 39 14.28 14.59 -14.19
N CYS A 40 13.39 13.60 -14.28
CA CYS A 40 12.64 13.28 -15.50
C CYS A 40 11.79 14.46 -15.97
N VAL A 41 11.14 15.19 -15.07
CA VAL A 41 10.31 16.36 -15.43
C VAL A 41 11.16 17.56 -15.86
N VAL A 42 12.34 17.80 -15.24
CA VAL A 42 13.27 18.84 -15.72
C VAL A 42 13.79 18.47 -17.10
N LEU A 43 14.18 17.22 -17.32
CA LEU A 43 14.64 16.72 -18.62
C LEU A 43 13.56 16.87 -19.70
N ALA A 44 12.32 16.44 -19.41
CA ALA A 44 11.18 16.63 -20.31
C ALA A 44 10.90 18.12 -20.59
N GLY A 45 11.10 18.98 -19.58
CA GLY A 45 11.01 20.42 -19.74
C GLY A 45 12.05 20.99 -20.69
N CYS A 46 13.32 20.62 -20.51
CA CYS A 46 14.40 21.03 -21.40
C CYS A 46 14.17 20.54 -22.83
N LEU A 47 13.75 19.28 -23.00
CA LEU A 47 13.43 18.71 -24.32
C LEU A 47 12.28 19.45 -25.02
N ASP A 48 11.25 19.86 -24.27
CA ASP A 48 10.13 20.65 -24.78
C ASP A 48 10.62 22.02 -25.29
N VAL A 49 11.43 22.74 -24.50
CA VAL A 49 12.00 24.03 -24.92
C VAL A 49 12.87 23.89 -26.17
N VAL A 50 13.76 22.90 -26.20
CA VAL A 50 14.63 22.63 -27.35
C VAL A 50 13.81 22.29 -28.60
N SER A 51 12.73 21.51 -28.44
CA SER A 51 11.85 21.14 -29.55
C SER A 51 11.06 22.32 -30.12
N ASN A 52 10.75 23.32 -29.30
CA ASN A 52 10.03 24.52 -29.72
C ASN A 52 10.98 25.60 -30.30
N MET A 53 12.27 25.58 -29.93
CA MET A 53 13.27 26.53 -30.46
C MET A 53 13.91 26.09 -31.76
N SER A 54 13.93 24.79 -32.07
CA SER A 54 14.57 24.28 -33.28
C SER A 54 13.56 24.18 -34.44
N PRO A 55 13.73 24.91 -35.55
CA PRO A 55 12.92 24.75 -36.76
C PRO A 55 13.37 23.48 -37.52
N VAL A 56 13.28 22.31 -36.88
CA VAL A 56 13.61 21.04 -37.53
C VAL A 56 12.50 20.72 -38.53
N LYS A 57 12.86 20.69 -39.82
CA LYS A 57 12.00 20.23 -40.91
C LYS A 57 11.35 18.90 -40.51
N HIS A 58 10.03 18.91 -40.38
CA HIS A 58 9.20 17.74 -40.09
C HIS A 58 9.50 16.62 -41.09
N ASN A 59 10.30 15.64 -40.70
CA ASN A 59 10.41 14.40 -41.44
C ASN A 59 10.32 13.21 -40.48
N LYS A 60 9.40 12.29 -40.81
CA LYS A 60 9.07 11.02 -40.15
C LYS A 60 8.12 11.10 -38.94
N GLY A 61 6.97 10.42 -39.06
CA GLY A 61 5.87 10.39 -38.08
C GLY A 61 6.23 9.94 -36.67
N SER A 62 7.36 9.23 -36.47
CA SER A 62 7.85 8.86 -35.14
C SER A 62 8.26 10.08 -34.30
N PHE A 63 8.87 11.10 -34.92
CA PHE A 63 9.24 12.35 -34.23
C PHE A 63 8.00 13.13 -33.78
N MET A 64 6.92 13.09 -34.56
CA MET A 64 5.66 13.77 -34.23
C MET A 64 4.94 13.11 -33.04
N THR A 65 4.97 11.78 -32.93
CA THR A 65 4.48 11.07 -31.73
C THR A 65 5.33 11.40 -30.50
N PHE A 66 6.65 11.47 -30.65
CA PHE A 66 7.55 11.83 -29.55
C PHE A 66 7.32 13.26 -29.05
N LEU A 67 7.15 14.23 -29.95
CA LEU A 67 6.76 15.60 -29.61
C LEU A 67 5.40 15.67 -28.90
N ARG A 68 4.43 14.83 -29.31
CA ARG A 68 3.12 14.74 -28.64
C ARG A 68 3.28 14.26 -27.20
N ILE A 69 4.13 13.25 -26.96
CA ILE A 69 4.43 12.75 -25.60
C ILE A 69 5.09 13.86 -24.77
N ILE A 70 6.11 14.55 -25.28
CA ILE A 70 6.77 15.67 -24.58
C ILE A 70 5.76 16.76 -24.21
N ARG A 71 4.83 17.10 -25.12
CA ARG A 71 3.76 18.06 -24.83
C ARG A 71 2.77 17.57 -23.77
N LEU A 72 2.56 16.27 -23.61
CA LEU A 72 1.74 15.72 -22.52
C LEU A 72 2.50 15.74 -21.18
N LEU A 73 3.82 15.57 -21.20
CA LEU A 73 4.67 15.61 -20.00
C LEU A 73 4.67 16.99 -19.30
N ARG A 74 4.23 18.08 -19.96
CA ARG A 74 4.01 19.37 -19.28
C ARG A 74 2.96 19.29 -18.16
N VAL A 75 1.99 18.36 -18.25
CA VAL A 75 1.00 18.10 -17.18
C VAL A 75 1.68 17.55 -15.92
N MET A 76 2.77 16.80 -16.07
CA MET A 76 3.57 16.32 -14.93
C MET A 76 4.20 17.47 -14.13
N ARG A 77 4.37 18.65 -14.72
CA ARG A 77 4.84 19.86 -13.99
C ARG A 77 3.79 20.33 -12.98
N MET A 78 2.49 20.16 -13.25
CA MET A 78 1.40 20.46 -12.31
C MET A 78 1.40 19.48 -11.12
N ILE A 79 1.77 18.21 -11.36
CA ILE A 79 1.87 17.19 -10.31
C ILE A 79 2.94 17.56 -9.26
N ARG A 80 3.95 18.36 -9.61
CA ARG A 80 4.90 18.90 -8.62
C ARG A 80 4.26 19.82 -7.58
N LEU A 81 3.16 20.52 -7.92
CA LEU A 81 2.41 21.33 -6.94
C LEU A 81 1.83 20.44 -5.84
N LEU A 82 1.51 19.18 -6.15
CA LEU A 82 1.04 18.20 -5.18
C LEU A 82 2.14 17.77 -4.20
N ARG A 83 3.43 17.90 -4.55
CA ARG A 83 4.55 17.69 -3.62
C ARG A 83 4.60 18.77 -2.54
N PHE A 84 4.19 19.99 -2.87
CA PHE A 84 4.14 21.10 -1.91
C PHE A 84 3.06 20.89 -0.84
N LEU A 85 2.03 20.11 -1.17
CA LEU A 85 1.04 19.62 -0.24
C LEU A 85 1.66 18.44 0.51
N ARG A 86 2.33 18.74 1.63
CA ARG A 86 2.92 17.75 2.56
C ARG A 86 1.94 16.60 2.88
N ASP A 87 0.64 16.89 2.90
CA ASP A 87 -0.44 15.94 3.15
C ASP A 87 -0.63 14.88 2.04
N PHE A 88 -0.21 15.18 0.81
CA PHE A 88 -0.29 14.23 -0.31
C PHE A 88 0.71 13.08 -0.16
N HIS A 89 1.83 13.29 0.53
CA HIS A 89 2.80 12.22 0.82
C HIS A 89 2.23 11.17 1.77
N VAL A 90 1.57 11.59 2.85
CA VAL A 90 0.90 10.69 3.79
C VAL A 90 -0.22 9.92 3.08
N LEU A 91 -1.01 10.63 2.26
CA LEU A 91 -2.10 10.01 1.52
C LEU A 91 -1.59 9.00 0.48
N THR A 92 -0.57 9.35 -0.31
CA THR A 92 0.02 8.45 -1.33
C THR A 92 0.72 7.25 -0.71
N PHE A 93 1.38 7.40 0.43
CA PHE A 93 1.94 6.26 1.18
C PHE A 93 0.83 5.34 1.68
N GLY A 94 -0.27 5.90 2.21
CA GLY A 94 -1.46 5.14 2.60
C GLY A 94 -2.10 4.41 1.42
N PHE A 95 -2.21 5.06 0.26
CA PHE A 95 -2.68 4.44 -0.99
C PHE A 95 -1.73 3.35 -1.49
N ALA A 96 -0.41 3.54 -1.41
CA ALA A 96 0.57 2.55 -1.83
C ALA A 96 0.51 1.30 -0.94
N ALA A 97 0.37 1.48 0.37
CA ALA A 97 0.16 0.39 1.32
C ALA A 97 -1.16 -0.35 1.01
N ALA A 98 -2.26 0.37 0.79
CA ALA A 98 -3.53 -0.24 0.38
C ALA A 98 -3.44 -0.97 -0.97
N ALA A 99 -2.67 -0.44 -1.92
CA ALA A 99 -2.46 -1.04 -3.23
C ALA A 99 -1.73 -2.39 -3.14
N VAL A 100 -0.83 -2.59 -2.16
CA VAL A 100 -0.17 -3.88 -1.93
C VAL A 100 -1.18 -4.95 -1.52
N ALA A 101 -2.12 -4.63 -0.64
CA ALA A 101 -3.19 -5.55 -0.24
C ALA A 101 -4.13 -5.86 -1.42
N ILE A 102 -4.55 -4.82 -2.16
CA ILE A 102 -5.41 -4.94 -3.35
C ILE A 102 -4.72 -5.74 -4.46
N ARG A 103 -3.39 -5.65 -4.62
CA ARG A 103 -2.64 -6.35 -5.66
C ARG A 103 -2.86 -7.86 -5.60
N ASN A 104 -2.73 -8.48 -4.42
CA ASN A 104 -2.84 -9.93 -4.28
C ASN A 104 -4.26 -10.41 -4.64
N VAL A 105 -5.26 -9.67 -4.17
CA VAL A 105 -6.68 -9.89 -4.47
C VAL A 105 -6.98 -9.74 -5.96
N SER A 106 -6.47 -8.67 -6.58
CA SER A 106 -6.67 -8.39 -8.00
C SER A 106 -6.08 -9.48 -8.90
N LEU A 107 -4.96 -10.08 -8.48
CA LEU A 107 -4.30 -11.16 -9.22
C LEU A 107 -5.16 -12.44 -9.21
N LEU A 108 -5.74 -12.78 -8.06
CA LEU A 108 -6.66 -13.92 -7.95
C LEU A 108 -7.90 -13.72 -8.82
N MET A 109 -8.49 -12.52 -8.81
CA MET A 109 -9.64 -12.21 -9.66
C MET A 109 -9.31 -12.25 -11.14
N LEU A 110 -8.15 -11.72 -11.55
CA LEU A 110 -7.71 -11.79 -12.94
C LEU A 110 -7.52 -13.25 -13.41
N ALA A 111 -6.98 -14.10 -12.54
CA ALA A 111 -6.83 -15.53 -12.82
C ALA A 111 -8.21 -16.23 -12.98
N ALA A 112 -9.18 -15.91 -12.12
CA ALA A 112 -10.54 -16.43 -12.23
C ALA A 112 -11.20 -16.02 -13.56
N ILE A 113 -11.14 -14.73 -13.92
CA ILE A 113 -11.64 -14.23 -15.22
C ILE A 113 -10.96 -14.95 -16.38
N TYR A 114 -9.63 -15.16 -16.30
CA TYR A 114 -8.89 -15.81 -17.37
C TYR A 114 -9.32 -17.27 -17.59
N VAL A 115 -9.48 -18.05 -16.51
CA VAL A 115 -9.95 -19.44 -16.59
C VAL A 115 -11.39 -19.51 -17.12
N SER A 116 -12.28 -18.64 -16.62
CA SER A 116 -13.66 -18.52 -17.11
C SER A 116 -13.72 -18.11 -18.59
N ALA A 117 -12.85 -17.19 -19.02
CA ALA A 117 -12.79 -16.78 -20.42
C ALA A 117 -12.32 -17.92 -21.33
N ILE A 118 -11.36 -18.74 -20.88
CA ILE A 118 -10.95 -19.94 -21.62
C ILE A 118 -12.10 -20.94 -21.72
N MET A 119 -12.78 -21.25 -20.61
CA MET A 119 -13.95 -22.13 -20.60
C MET A 119 -15.00 -21.65 -21.60
N CYS A 120 -15.33 -20.36 -21.57
CA CYS A 120 -16.33 -19.78 -22.47
C CYS A 120 -15.90 -19.91 -23.94
N VAL A 121 -14.74 -19.35 -24.32
CA VAL A 121 -14.30 -19.28 -25.72
C VAL A 121 -13.93 -20.65 -26.31
N ARG A 122 -13.37 -21.57 -25.51
CA ARG A 122 -12.88 -22.86 -26.01
C ARG A 122 -13.89 -23.98 -25.91
N ILE A 123 -14.80 -23.93 -24.95
CA ILE A 123 -15.75 -25.01 -24.70
C ILE A 123 -17.14 -24.58 -25.15
N ILE A 124 -17.65 -23.43 -24.69
CA ILE A 124 -19.06 -23.07 -24.85
C ILE A 124 -19.34 -22.47 -26.25
N ILE A 125 -18.57 -21.47 -26.67
CA ILE A 125 -18.79 -20.73 -27.92
C ILE A 125 -18.74 -21.62 -29.19
N PRO A 126 -17.84 -22.63 -29.31
CA PRO A 126 -17.81 -23.50 -30.49
C PRO A 126 -19.12 -24.30 -30.71
N PHE A 127 -19.90 -24.55 -29.66
CA PHE A 127 -21.21 -25.21 -29.81
C PHE A 127 -22.30 -24.27 -30.36
N MET A 128 -22.06 -22.95 -30.33
CA MET A 128 -22.99 -21.92 -30.78
C MET A 128 -22.61 -21.30 -32.13
N GLN A 129 -21.64 -21.91 -32.83
CA GLN A 129 -21.11 -21.35 -34.08
C GLN A 129 -22.14 -21.34 -35.22
N ASP A 130 -23.33 -21.94 -35.06
CA ASP A 130 -24.42 -21.91 -36.06
C ASP A 130 -25.64 -21.06 -35.62
N SER A 131 -25.51 -20.27 -34.55
CA SER A 131 -26.61 -19.45 -34.00
C SER A 131 -26.83 -18.14 -34.76
N GLU A 132 -28.06 -17.64 -34.77
CA GLU A 132 -28.46 -16.38 -35.43
C GLU A 132 -27.76 -15.14 -34.82
N HIS A 133 -27.16 -15.28 -33.63
CA HIS A 133 -26.47 -14.22 -32.88
C HIS A 133 -24.94 -14.26 -32.96
N GLN A 134 -24.37 -14.83 -34.03
CA GLN A 134 -22.91 -14.87 -34.23
C GLN A 134 -22.24 -13.50 -34.10
N ASP A 135 -22.85 -12.42 -34.61
CA ASP A 135 -22.28 -11.07 -34.52
C ASP A 135 -22.09 -10.61 -33.06
N PHE A 136 -23.05 -10.94 -32.18
CA PHE A 136 -22.96 -10.66 -30.76
C PHE A 136 -21.88 -11.51 -30.09
N LEU A 137 -21.86 -12.81 -30.41
CA LEU A 137 -20.84 -13.73 -29.90
C LEU A 137 -19.43 -13.31 -30.32
N ASP A 138 -19.23 -12.81 -31.54
CA ASP A 138 -17.93 -12.34 -32.01
C ASP A 138 -17.50 -11.00 -31.41
N LEU A 139 -18.45 -10.14 -31.08
CA LEU A 139 -18.20 -8.88 -30.40
C LEU A 139 -17.74 -9.11 -28.95
N HIS A 140 -18.45 -9.96 -28.21
CA HIS A 140 -18.23 -10.17 -26.78
C HIS A 140 -17.30 -11.35 -26.45
N PHE A 141 -17.36 -12.43 -27.23
CA PHE A 141 -16.70 -13.71 -26.97
C PHE A 141 -15.78 -14.20 -28.11
N GLY A 142 -15.70 -13.50 -29.24
CA GLY A 142 -14.92 -13.94 -30.41
C GLY A 142 -13.40 -13.98 -30.21
N SER A 143 -12.87 -13.38 -29.14
CA SER A 143 -11.46 -13.55 -28.75
C SER A 143 -11.32 -13.59 -27.26
N LEU A 144 -10.25 -14.24 -26.78
CA LEU A 144 -9.96 -14.35 -25.35
C LEU A 144 -9.95 -12.98 -24.64
N ARG A 145 -9.35 -11.95 -25.26
CA ARG A 145 -9.30 -10.60 -24.69
C ARG A 145 -10.68 -9.95 -24.60
N LYS A 146 -11.49 -10.09 -25.65
CA LYS A 146 -12.88 -9.57 -25.68
C LYS A 146 -13.72 -10.27 -24.61
N CYS A 147 -13.59 -11.60 -24.48
CA CYS A 147 -14.30 -12.38 -23.47
C CYS A 147 -13.88 -11.97 -22.05
N MET A 148 -12.57 -11.82 -21.81
CA MET A 148 -12.06 -11.34 -20.52
C MET A 148 -12.62 -9.94 -20.16
N LEU A 149 -12.68 -9.01 -21.12
CA LEU A 149 -13.28 -7.69 -20.90
C LEU A 149 -14.79 -7.78 -20.63
N SER A 150 -15.52 -8.61 -21.38
CA SER A 150 -16.96 -8.81 -21.15
C SER A 150 -17.24 -9.40 -19.76
N LEU A 151 -16.45 -10.40 -19.33
CA LEU A 151 -16.53 -10.98 -17.99
C LEU A 151 -16.07 -10.01 -16.90
N PHE A 152 -15.11 -9.13 -17.18
CA PHE A 152 -14.69 -8.07 -16.27
C PHE A 152 -15.78 -7.00 -16.08
N CYS A 153 -16.48 -6.61 -17.15
CA CYS A 153 -17.65 -5.76 -17.07
C CYS A 153 -18.74 -6.42 -16.23
N LEU A 154 -19.02 -7.70 -16.46
CA LEU A 154 -20.00 -8.48 -15.69
C LEU A 154 -19.61 -8.65 -14.20
N LEU A 155 -18.31 -8.70 -13.90
CA LEU A 155 -17.78 -8.65 -12.53
C LEU A 155 -18.05 -7.30 -11.86
N SER A 156 -17.90 -6.19 -12.61
CA SER A 156 -18.03 -4.83 -12.07
C SER A 156 -19.50 -4.41 -11.92
N GLU A 157 -20.32 -4.81 -12.87
CA GLU A 157 -21.75 -4.56 -12.93
C GLU A 157 -22.43 -5.86 -13.39
N PRO A 158 -23.06 -6.62 -12.47
CA PRO A 158 -23.68 -7.90 -12.79
C PRO A 158 -25.00 -7.70 -13.52
N ASP A 159 -24.92 -7.22 -14.76
CA ASP A 159 -26.03 -7.02 -15.67
C ASP A 159 -26.02 -8.08 -16.77
N LEU A 160 -27.05 -8.93 -16.76
CA LEU A 160 -27.28 -9.97 -17.76
C LEU A 160 -28.24 -9.51 -18.86
N MET A 161 -28.85 -8.33 -18.73
CA MET A 161 -29.83 -7.82 -19.69
C MET A 161 -29.29 -7.68 -21.11
N PRO A 162 -28.03 -7.27 -21.35
CA PRO A 162 -27.45 -7.24 -22.71
C PRO A 162 -27.31 -8.63 -23.34
N TYR A 163 -27.35 -9.70 -22.56
CA TYR A 163 -27.15 -11.07 -23.00
C TYR A 163 -28.47 -11.84 -23.17
N TRP A 164 -29.62 -11.24 -22.82
CA TRP A 164 -30.92 -11.93 -22.69
C TRP A 164 -31.31 -12.72 -23.95
N GLU A 165 -31.14 -12.11 -25.14
CA GLU A 165 -31.42 -12.72 -26.44
C GLU A 165 -30.63 -14.02 -26.67
N VAL A 166 -29.36 -14.05 -26.27
CA VAL A 166 -28.49 -15.21 -26.42
C VAL A 166 -28.71 -16.23 -25.29
N LEU A 167 -29.05 -15.74 -24.09
CA LEU A 167 -29.34 -16.56 -22.92
C LEU A 167 -30.62 -17.40 -23.06
N GLU A 168 -31.64 -16.87 -23.76
CA GLU A 168 -32.89 -17.60 -24.01
C GLU A 168 -32.71 -18.79 -24.96
N ILE A 169 -31.71 -18.71 -25.85
CA ILE A 169 -31.42 -19.74 -26.85
C ILE A 169 -30.50 -20.82 -26.26
N ASP A 170 -29.45 -20.42 -25.55
CA ASP A 170 -28.43 -21.32 -25.04
C ASP A 170 -28.38 -21.39 -23.50
N GLY A 171 -29.08 -22.39 -22.96
CA GLY A 171 -29.12 -22.65 -21.52
C GLY A 171 -27.75 -22.97 -20.90
N ILE A 172 -26.78 -23.47 -21.68
CA ILE A 172 -25.41 -23.76 -21.18
C ILE A 172 -24.64 -22.47 -20.95
N LEU A 173 -24.70 -21.52 -21.90
CA LEU A 173 -24.08 -20.20 -21.73
C LEU A 173 -24.76 -19.46 -20.58
N ALA A 174 -26.09 -19.56 -20.47
CA ALA A 174 -26.83 -18.97 -19.38
C ALA A 174 -26.44 -19.54 -18.01
N ALA A 175 -26.41 -20.85 -17.88
CA ALA A 175 -25.96 -21.50 -16.65
C ALA A 175 -24.53 -21.09 -16.29
N PHE A 176 -23.63 -21.01 -17.29
CA PHE A 176 -22.26 -20.57 -17.06
C PHE A 176 -22.17 -19.12 -16.59
N LEU A 177 -22.84 -18.17 -17.27
CA LEU A 177 -22.82 -16.75 -16.91
C LEU A 177 -23.48 -16.51 -15.55
N ILE A 178 -24.58 -17.18 -15.24
CA ILE A 178 -25.22 -17.11 -13.91
C ILE A 178 -24.29 -17.68 -12.84
N CYS A 179 -23.71 -18.87 -13.05
CA CYS A 179 -22.73 -19.45 -12.13
C CYS A 179 -21.52 -18.54 -11.93
N PHE A 180 -21.04 -17.89 -12.99
CA PHE A 180 -19.95 -16.91 -12.91
C PHE A 180 -20.35 -15.70 -12.08
N VAL A 181 -21.51 -15.09 -12.31
CA VAL A 181 -22.02 -13.94 -11.55
C VAL A 181 -22.16 -14.30 -10.07
N VAL A 182 -22.73 -15.47 -9.76
CA VAL A 182 -22.87 -15.96 -8.38
C VAL A 182 -21.50 -16.17 -7.75
N PHE A 183 -20.61 -16.91 -8.42
CA PHE A 183 -19.26 -17.18 -7.93
C PHE A 183 -18.48 -15.89 -7.67
N VAL A 184 -18.56 -14.93 -8.58
CA VAL A 184 -17.90 -13.64 -8.48
C VAL A 184 -18.50 -12.78 -7.37
N SER A 185 -19.82 -12.75 -7.22
CA SER A 185 -20.49 -12.01 -6.15
C SER A 185 -20.06 -12.52 -4.77
N PHE A 186 -20.04 -13.85 -4.59
CA PHE A 186 -19.49 -14.47 -3.39
C PHE A 186 -17.98 -14.24 -3.27
N GLY A 187 -17.25 -14.24 -4.39
CA GLY A 187 -15.83 -13.95 -4.44
C GLY A 187 -15.49 -12.55 -3.93
N ILE A 188 -16.24 -11.51 -4.33
CA ILE A 188 -16.07 -10.14 -3.84
C ILE A 188 -16.31 -10.09 -2.33
N VAL A 189 -17.39 -10.72 -1.84
CA VAL A 189 -17.68 -10.77 -0.39
C VAL A 189 -16.57 -11.50 0.38
N GLY A 190 -16.09 -12.62 -0.15
CA GLY A 190 -14.99 -13.39 0.44
C GLY A 190 -13.68 -12.59 0.45
N LEU A 191 -13.39 -11.82 -0.60
CA LEU A 191 -12.23 -10.95 -0.67
C LEU A 191 -12.31 -9.78 0.32
N LEU A 192 -13.46 -9.12 0.41
CA LEU A 192 -13.68 -8.07 1.40
C LEU A 192 -13.49 -8.60 2.81
N THR A 193 -14.06 -9.77 3.09
CA THR A 193 -13.90 -10.45 4.38
C THR A 193 -12.43 -10.78 4.66
N GLY A 194 -11.72 -11.34 3.68
CA GLY A 194 -10.29 -11.66 3.79
C GLY A 194 -9.42 -10.44 4.08
N LEU A 195 -9.62 -9.34 3.36
CA LEU A 195 -8.91 -8.07 3.59
C LEU A 195 -9.22 -7.48 4.97
N VAL A 196 -10.49 -7.53 5.39
CA VAL A 196 -10.88 -7.08 6.72
C VAL A 196 -10.20 -7.94 7.79
N CYS A 197 -10.22 -9.26 7.64
CA CYS A 197 -9.52 -10.18 8.55
C CYS A 197 -8.02 -9.91 8.61
N GLU A 198 -7.33 -9.78 7.47
CA GLU A 198 -5.89 -9.46 7.41
C GLU A 198 -5.59 -8.16 8.14
N SER A 199 -6.36 -7.09 7.87
CA SER A 199 -6.19 -5.80 8.56
C SER A 199 -6.45 -5.84 10.07
N MET A 200 -7.34 -6.76 10.50
CA MET A 200 -7.64 -6.97 11.92
C MET A 200 -6.53 -7.75 12.60
N PHE A 201 -5.97 -8.77 11.93
CA PHE A 201 -4.82 -9.53 12.44
C PHE A 201 -3.58 -8.66 12.57
N ASP A 202 -3.24 -7.88 11.53
CA ASP A 202 -2.09 -6.97 11.58
C ASP A 202 -2.19 -5.95 12.72
N LYS A 203 -3.38 -5.37 12.92
CA LYS A 203 -3.62 -4.44 14.04
C LYS A 203 -3.57 -5.14 15.40
N ASN A 204 -4.08 -6.36 15.50
CA ASN A 204 -4.05 -7.12 16.73
C ASN A 204 -2.62 -7.52 17.11
N ASP A 205 -1.82 -7.96 16.14
CA ASP A 205 -0.41 -8.31 16.36
C ASP A 205 0.41 -7.08 16.72
N ALA A 206 0.21 -5.95 16.04
CA ALA A 206 0.84 -4.68 16.40
C ALA A 206 0.47 -4.23 17.82
N LYS A 207 -0.79 -4.41 18.22
CA LYS A 207 -1.25 -4.08 19.58
C LYS A 207 -0.60 -4.99 20.63
N ILE A 208 -0.52 -6.29 20.39
CA ILE A 208 0.13 -7.25 21.30
C ILE A 208 1.61 -6.92 21.47
N GLU A 209 2.31 -6.57 20.39
CA GLU A 209 3.72 -6.20 20.45
C GLU A 209 3.93 -4.89 21.23
N GLN A 210 3.04 -3.91 21.04
CA GLN A 210 3.05 -2.68 21.82
C GLN A 210 2.84 -2.94 23.32
N GLU A 211 1.85 -3.76 23.70
CA GLU A 211 1.59 -4.13 25.09
C GLU A 211 2.80 -4.84 25.74
N ARG A 212 3.52 -5.69 24.97
CA ARG A 212 4.75 -6.35 25.43
C ARG A 212 5.90 -5.37 25.63
N ALA A 213 6.09 -4.44 24.70
CA ALA A 213 7.13 -3.41 24.82
C ALA A 213 6.88 -2.50 26.03
N GLU A 214 5.63 -2.07 26.25
CA GLU A 214 5.24 -1.28 27.41
C GLU A 214 5.45 -2.05 28.73
N ALA A 215 5.13 -3.34 28.76
CA ALA A 215 5.35 -4.19 29.93
C ALA A 215 6.84 -4.37 30.26
N GLU A 216 7.69 -4.55 29.25
CA GLU A 216 9.14 -4.67 29.43
C GLU A 216 9.76 -3.34 29.88
N GLU A 217 9.35 -2.21 29.29
CA GLU A 217 9.78 -0.89 29.75
C GLU A 217 9.40 -0.64 31.21
N LYS A 218 8.16 -0.99 31.59
CA LYS A 218 7.69 -0.89 32.97
C LYS A 218 8.52 -1.76 33.91
N ARG A 219 8.81 -3.01 33.51
CA ARG A 219 9.67 -3.92 34.25
C ARG A 219 11.07 -3.32 34.46
N GLN A 220 11.68 -2.77 33.41
CA GLN A 220 13.01 -2.16 33.51
C GLN A 220 13.01 -0.90 34.37
N ARG A 221 11.96 -0.07 34.31
CA ARG A 221 11.80 1.09 35.20
C ARG A 221 11.75 0.66 36.67
N ILE A 222 10.95 -0.36 36.98
CA ILE A 222 10.85 -0.90 38.35
C ILE A 222 12.20 -1.45 38.81
N ILE A 223 12.87 -2.29 38.00
CA ILE A 223 14.18 -2.85 38.35
C ILE A 223 15.19 -1.74 38.63
N LYS A 224 15.31 -0.75 37.73
CA LYS A 224 16.27 0.35 37.88
C LYS A 224 15.99 1.19 39.12
N ASN A 225 14.71 1.47 39.41
CA ASN A 225 14.35 2.22 40.61
C ASN A 225 14.62 1.41 41.89
N CYS A 226 14.33 0.11 41.88
CA CYS A 226 14.68 -0.79 42.99
C CYS A 226 16.20 -0.90 43.19
N GLU A 227 16.98 -1.00 42.10
CA GLU A 227 18.45 -0.98 42.15
C GLU A 227 18.97 0.32 42.75
N GLN A 228 18.43 1.47 42.35
CA GLN A 228 18.81 2.77 42.93
C GLN A 228 18.47 2.88 44.42
N ILE A 229 17.30 2.39 44.83
CA ILE A 229 16.90 2.35 46.24
C ILE A 229 17.84 1.42 47.02
N PHE A 230 18.20 0.26 46.47
CA PHE A 230 19.10 -0.70 47.10
C PHE A 230 20.54 -0.17 47.18
N ASP A 231 21.08 0.42 46.12
CA ASP A 231 22.42 1.00 46.09
C ASP A 231 22.57 2.17 47.08
N SER A 232 21.47 2.86 47.42
CA SER A 232 21.48 3.94 48.42
C SER A 232 21.72 3.44 49.85
N ILE A 233 21.45 2.16 50.12
CA ILE A 233 21.61 1.53 51.44
C ILE A 233 22.65 0.41 51.46
N ALA A 234 23.12 -0.06 50.29
CA ALA A 234 24.07 -1.14 50.20
C ALA A 234 25.44 -0.75 50.78
N SER A 235 25.97 -1.60 51.65
CA SER A 235 27.35 -1.48 52.14
C SER A 235 28.33 -1.68 50.97
N SER A 236 29.58 -1.21 51.11
CA SER A 236 30.67 -1.37 50.12
C SER A 236 30.97 -2.80 49.63
N GLN A 237 30.33 -3.82 50.22
CA GLN A 237 30.42 -5.24 49.85
C GLN A 237 29.18 -5.78 49.10
N GLY A 238 28.18 -4.96 48.77
CA GLY A 238 26.98 -5.40 48.04
C GLY A 238 25.93 -6.13 48.90
N HIS A 239 25.97 -5.92 50.22
CA HIS A 239 25.00 -6.46 51.18
C HIS A 239 24.31 -5.32 51.94
N ALA A 240 23.03 -5.48 52.23
CA ALA A 240 22.25 -4.58 53.10
C ALA A 240 21.73 -5.37 54.30
N SER A 241 21.76 -4.77 55.49
CA SER A 241 21.21 -5.36 56.70
C SER A 241 19.68 -5.30 56.71
N ILE A 242 19.03 -6.20 57.48
CA ILE A 242 17.56 -6.25 57.59
C ILE A 242 17.01 -4.91 58.10
N GLU A 243 17.71 -4.26 59.02
CA GLU A 243 17.34 -2.96 59.58
C GLU A 243 17.37 -1.83 58.55
N GLU A 244 18.32 -1.86 57.61
CA GLU A 244 18.41 -0.92 56.48
C GLU A 244 17.30 -1.16 55.45
N ILE A 245 16.96 -2.43 55.17
CA ILE A 245 15.86 -2.81 54.29
C ILE A 245 14.50 -2.37 54.87
N MET A 246 14.31 -2.47 56.19
CA MET A 246 13.08 -1.99 56.83
C MET A 246 12.88 -0.48 56.72
N GLN A 247 13.95 0.31 56.59
CA GLN A 247 13.84 1.77 56.44
C GLN A 247 13.37 2.20 55.04
N ILE A 248 13.65 1.41 54.00
CA ILE A 248 13.29 1.71 52.60
C ILE A 248 11.95 1.09 52.17
N LEU A 249 11.38 0.21 52.98
CA LEU A 249 10.07 -0.43 52.74
C LEU A 249 8.95 0.56 52.38
N PRO A 250 8.82 1.75 53.04
CA PRO A 250 7.82 2.75 52.68
C PRO A 250 8.02 3.34 51.28
N SER A 251 9.27 3.53 50.87
CA SER A 251 9.63 4.06 49.54
C SER A 251 9.41 3.02 48.44
N LEU A 252 9.61 1.74 48.73
CA LEU A 252 9.24 0.62 47.85
C LEU A 252 7.71 0.47 47.70
N ASP A 253 6.95 0.61 48.79
CA ASP A 253 5.48 0.60 48.78
C ASP A 253 4.94 1.74 47.88
N GLU A 254 5.49 2.95 48.01
CA GLU A 254 5.11 4.11 47.20
C GLU A 254 5.48 3.93 45.71
N LEU A 255 6.65 3.34 45.42
CA LEU A 255 7.08 3.02 44.05
C LEU A 255 6.13 2.01 43.38
N PHE A 256 5.83 0.91 44.07
CA PHE A 256 4.96 -0.14 43.53
C PHE A 256 3.51 0.34 43.36
N VAL A 257 3.01 1.20 44.24
CA VAL A 257 1.69 1.84 44.10
C VAL A 257 1.67 2.80 42.92
N THR A 258 2.71 3.61 42.72
CA THR A 258 2.81 4.59 41.63
C THR A 258 2.90 3.90 40.26
N GLU A 259 3.62 2.80 40.18
CA GLU A 259 3.71 1.97 38.97
C GLU A 259 2.51 1.00 38.84
N GLY A 260 1.56 0.96 39.78
CA GLY A 260 0.36 0.11 39.69
C GLY A 260 0.66 -1.39 39.72
N VAL A 261 1.67 -1.81 40.48
CA VAL A 261 1.98 -3.22 40.76
C VAL A 261 1.08 -3.67 41.92
N THR A 262 0.27 -4.70 41.71
CA THR A 262 -0.50 -5.33 42.79
C THR A 262 0.37 -6.31 43.56
N PHE A 263 0.63 -6.02 44.83
CA PHE A 263 1.33 -6.92 45.77
C PHE A 263 0.54 -7.01 47.08
N ALA A 264 0.66 -8.14 47.79
CA ALA A 264 0.15 -8.25 49.14
C ALA A 264 1.15 -7.60 50.10
N ARG A 265 0.70 -6.63 50.91
CA ARG A 265 1.56 -5.97 51.91
C ARG A 265 2.18 -6.96 52.92
N GLU A 266 1.54 -8.11 53.12
CA GLU A 266 2.04 -9.20 53.97
C GLU A 266 3.33 -9.83 53.44
N ASP A 267 3.56 -9.86 52.12
CA ASP A 267 4.76 -10.45 51.51
C ASP A 267 6.02 -9.59 51.72
N LEU A 268 5.86 -8.27 51.82
CA LEU A 268 6.95 -7.32 52.10
C LEU A 268 7.35 -7.31 53.58
N VAL A 269 6.41 -7.63 54.48
CA VAL A 269 6.68 -7.70 55.92
C VAL A 269 7.29 -9.05 56.29
N ASN A 270 6.84 -10.14 55.65
CA ASN A 270 7.38 -11.49 55.87
C ASN A 270 8.79 -11.71 55.32
N THR A 271 9.27 -10.85 54.41
CA THR A 271 10.66 -10.89 53.91
C THR A 271 11.67 -10.32 54.91
N ALA A 272 11.21 -9.65 55.98
CA ALA A 272 12.06 -9.06 57.02
C ALA A 272 12.14 -9.89 58.33
N THR A 273 11.45 -11.02 58.42
CA THR A 273 11.49 -12.00 59.53
C THR A 273 12.21 -13.27 59.14
#